data_AF-A0A0S3EUC2-F1
#
_entry.id   AF-A0A0S3EUC2-F1
#
_cell.length_a   1.000
_cell.length_b   1.000
_cell.length_c   1.000
_cell.angle_alpha   90.00
_cell.angle_beta   90.00
_cell.angle_gamma   90.00
#
_symmetry.space_group_name_H-M   'P 1'
#
loop_
_entity.id
_entity.type
_entity.pdbx_description
1 polymer ?
#
loop_
_entity_poly.entity_id
_entity_poly.type
_entity_poly.pdbx_seq_one_letter_code
_entity_poly.pdbx_strand_id
1 'polypeptide(L)'
;MTDLVTLTEAKLFLRVIHDDEDSIISMMIAAASEAVGDIVAEIDPDNVPVRLKLAVLSRVAVMYDSRDSMEAGKGELPMLTPLRALEV
;
A
#
# COMPACT_ATOMS: atom_id res chain seq x y z
N MET A 1 3.02 -3.81 11.42
CA MET A 1 2.46 -4.90 10.58
C MET A 1 3.52 -5.32 9.58
N THR A 2 3.43 -6.48 8.92
CA THR A 2 4.37 -6.83 7.82
C THR A 2 4.04 -6.00 6.59
N ASP A 3 5.05 -5.49 5.89
CA ASP A 3 4.87 -4.77 4.62
C ASP A 3 4.16 -5.68 3.59
N LEU A 4 3.08 -5.18 2.99
CA LEU A 4 2.27 -5.96 2.03
C LEU A 4 2.89 -6.03 0.63
N VAL A 5 3.86 -5.15 0.35
CA VAL A 5 4.63 -5.11 -0.89
C VAL A 5 6.09 -4.87 -0.59
N THR A 6 6.96 -5.34 -1.47
CA THR A 6 8.41 -5.13 -1.37
C THR A 6 8.81 -3.74 -1.89
N LEU A 7 9.97 -3.25 -1.44
CA LEU A 7 10.59 -2.04 -1.98
C LEU A 7 10.80 -2.11 -3.50
N THR A 8 11.20 -3.28 -4.01
CA THR A 8 11.39 -3.49 -5.46
C THR A 8 10.08 -3.35 -6.24
N GLU A 9 8.97 -3.93 -5.75
CA GLU A 9 7.66 -3.78 -6.38
C GLU A 9 7.22 -2.30 -6.39
N ALA A 10 7.42 -1.58 -5.29
CA ALA A 10 7.09 -0.16 -5.19
C ALA A 10 7.92 0.71 -6.14
N LYS A 11 9.25 0.53 -6.17
CA LYS A 11 10.14 1.27 -7.08
C LYS A 11 9.79 1.02 -8.55
N LEU A 12 9.48 -0.23 -8.90
CA LEU A 12 9.04 -0.58 -10.25
C LEU A 12 7.72 0.15 -10.62
N PHE A 13 6.78 0.23 -9.68
CA PHE A 13 5.51 0.94 -9.88
C PHE A 13 5.70 2.45 -10.04
N LEU A 14 6.57 3.06 -9.22
CA LEU A 14 6.91 4.49 -9.24
C LEU A 14 7.87 4.88 -10.38
N ARG A 15 8.45 3.90 -11.09
CA ARG A 15 9.50 4.08 -12.11
C ARG A 15 10.79 4.69 -11.55
N VAL A 16 11.10 4.39 -10.29
CA VAL A 16 12.35 4.78 -9.62
C VAL A 16 13.41 3.72 -9.91
N ILE A 17 14.54 4.14 -10.48
CA ILE A 17 15.63 3.24 -10.93
C ILE A 17 16.91 3.37 -10.10
N HIS A 18 16.92 4.21 -9.07
CA HIS A 18 18.05 4.46 -8.17
C HIS A 18 17.65 4.18 -6.72
N ASP A 19 18.62 4.25 -5.81
CA ASP A 19 18.46 3.80 -4.42
C ASP A 19 18.42 4.94 -3.39
N ASP A 20 18.63 6.19 -3.83
CA ASP A 20 18.70 7.37 -2.94
C ASP A 20 17.42 7.60 -2.13
N GLU A 21 16.27 7.15 -2.64
CA GLU A 21 14.95 7.34 -2.03
C GLU A 21 14.44 6.10 -1.28
N ASP A 22 15.24 5.03 -1.19
CA ASP A 22 14.82 3.75 -0.63
C ASP A 22 14.25 3.86 0.78
N SER A 23 14.93 4.62 1.65
CA SER A 23 14.48 4.82 3.03
C SER A 23 13.11 5.50 3.11
N ILE A 24 12.82 6.45 2.21
CA ILE A 24 11.57 7.20 2.19
C ILE A 24 10.45 6.34 1.60
N ILE A 25 10.74 5.62 0.50
CA ILE A 25 9.77 4.71 -0.12
C ILE A 25 9.41 3.57 0.85
N SER A 26 10.37 3.04 1.62
CA SER A 26 10.09 2.08 2.69
C SER A 26 9.16 2.64 3.77
N MET A 27 9.34 3.90 4.19
CA MET A 27 8.41 4.54 5.14
C MET A 27 7.00 4.69 4.55
N MET A 28 6.88 5.04 3.27
CA MET A 28 5.59 5.11 2.57
C MET A 28 4.92 3.73 2.47
N ILE A 29 5.67 2.66 2.19
CA ILE A 29 5.15 1.29 2.14
C ILE A 29 4.60 0.87 3.50
N ALA A 30 5.34 1.12 4.58
CA ALA A 30 4.91 0.80 5.92
C ALA A 30 3.59 1.51 6.28
N ALA A 31 3.54 2.83 6.08
CA ALA A 31 2.34 3.63 6.34
C ALA A 31 1.13 3.19 5.49
N ALA A 32 1.34 2.91 4.21
CA ALA A 32 0.29 2.42 3.32
C ALA A 32 -0.19 1.01 3.68
N SER A 33 0.72 0.14 4.11
CA SER A 33 0.39 -1.23 4.55
C SER A 33 -0.45 -1.21 5.82
N GLU A 34 -0.10 -0.35 6.78
CA GLU A 34 -0.90 -0.14 8.00
C GLU A 34 -2.30 0.40 7.67
N ALA A 35 -2.38 1.45 6.84
CA ALA A 35 -3.68 2.03 6.46
C ALA A 35 -4.60 1.05 5.71
N VAL A 36 -4.04 0.18 4.87
CA VAL A 36 -4.81 -0.89 4.22
C VAL A 36 -5.20 -1.98 5.23
N GLY A 37 -4.27 -2.34 6.11
CA GLY A 37 -4.48 -3.31 7.19
C GLY A 37 -5.62 -2.94 8.14
N ASP A 38 -5.77 -1.65 8.45
CA ASP A 38 -6.86 -1.14 9.31
C ASP A 38 -8.26 -1.31 8.67
N ILE A 39 -8.34 -1.41 7.34
CA ILE A 39 -9.60 -1.51 6.60
C ILE A 39 -10.03 -2.97 6.45
N VAL A 40 -9.07 -3.88 6.30
CA VAL A 40 -9.32 -5.26 5.93
C VAL A 40 -9.34 -6.17 7.15
N ALA A 41 -10.01 -7.31 7.03
CA ALA A 41 -9.97 -8.36 8.05
C ALA A 41 -8.56 -8.99 8.12
N GLU A 42 -8.45 -10.09 8.84
CA GLU A 42 -7.21 -10.85 8.94
C GLU A 42 -6.62 -11.17 7.55
N ILE A 43 -5.37 -10.78 7.34
CA ILE A 43 -4.62 -11.02 6.11
C ILE A 43 -3.77 -12.27 6.33
N ASP A 44 -3.96 -13.29 5.49
CA ASP A 44 -3.05 -14.42 5.41
C ASP A 44 -1.70 -13.96 4.80
N PRO A 45 -0.60 -13.97 5.57
CA PRO A 45 0.70 -13.53 5.08
C PRO A 45 1.24 -14.42 3.95
N ASP A 46 0.83 -15.70 3.89
CA ASP A 46 1.26 -16.63 2.83
C ASP A 46 0.43 -16.47 1.55
N ASN A 47 -0.70 -15.74 1.61
CA ASN A 47 -1.63 -15.57 0.50
C ASN A 47 -2.24 -14.16 0.45
N VAL A 48 -1.37 -13.14 0.43
CA VAL A 48 -1.80 -11.73 0.31
C VAL A 48 -2.51 -11.51 -1.03
N PRO A 49 -3.80 -11.14 -1.06
CA PRO A 49 -4.51 -10.90 -2.31
C PRO A 49 -3.89 -9.76 -3.12
N VAL A 50 -3.75 -9.95 -4.43
CA VAL A 50 -3.15 -8.95 -5.36
C VAL A 50 -3.83 -7.58 -5.28
N ARG A 51 -5.14 -7.55 -4.99
CA ARG A 51 -5.90 -6.31 -4.77
C ARG A 51 -5.40 -5.47 -3.59
N LEU A 52 -4.89 -6.10 -2.53
CA LEU A 52 -4.29 -5.40 -1.39
C LEU A 52 -2.95 -4.79 -1.78
N LYS A 53 -2.13 -5.54 -2.52
CA LYS A 53 -0.86 -5.03 -3.06
C LYS A 53 -1.07 -3.78 -3.91
N LEU A 54 -2.04 -3.80 -4.83
CA LEU A 54 -2.36 -2.65 -5.67
C LEU A 54 -2.93 -1.47 -4.86
N ALA A 55 -3.72 -1.72 -3.82
CA ALA A 55 -4.19 -0.68 -2.91
C ALA A 55 -3.02 0.05 -2.23
N VAL A 56 -2.06 -0.70 -1.68
CA VAL A 56 -0.85 -0.16 -1.06
C VAL A 56 -0.02 0.64 -2.07
N LEU A 57 0.27 0.06 -3.25
CA LEU A 57 1.04 0.74 -4.30
C LEU A 57 0.37 2.06 -4.75
N SER A 58 -0.96 2.09 -4.80
CA SER A 58 -1.69 3.29 -5.17
C SER A 58 -1.57 4.41 -4.14
N ARG A 59 -1.58 4.10 -2.83
CA ARG A 59 -1.30 5.07 -1.76
C ARG A 59 0.14 5.57 -1.81
N VAL A 60 1.09 4.65 -2.00
CA VAL A 60 2.52 5.01 -2.13
C VAL A 60 2.72 6.00 -3.28
N ALA A 61 2.07 5.78 -4.44
CA ALA A 61 2.12 6.73 -5.54
C ALA A 61 1.51 8.10 -5.20
N VAL A 62 0.39 8.15 -4.48
CA VAL A 62 -0.21 9.42 -4.02
C VAL A 62 0.77 10.17 -3.12
N MET A 63 1.37 9.51 -2.13
CA MET A 63 2.32 10.13 -1.21
C MET A 63 3.61 10.58 -1.91
N TYR A 64 4.08 9.80 -2.88
CA TYR A 64 5.27 10.11 -3.65
C TYR A 64 5.07 11.33 -4.56
N ASP A 65 3.97 11.37 -5.30
CA ASP A 65 3.64 12.47 -6.22
C ASP A 65 3.22 13.74 -5.48
N SER A 66 2.48 13.60 -4.37
CA SER A 66 1.92 14.70 -3.57
C SER A 66 2.32 14.56 -2.10
N ARG A 67 3.45 15.15 -1.73
CA ARG A 67 4.11 14.98 -0.42
C ARG A 67 3.31 15.50 0.78
N ASP A 68 2.28 16.30 0.53
CA ASP A 68 1.35 16.84 1.51
C ASP A 68 0.04 16.02 1.64
N SER A 69 -0.12 14.98 0.82
CA SER A 69 -1.34 14.17 0.74
C SER A 69 -1.13 12.78 1.33
N MET A 70 -1.94 12.44 2.33
CA MET A 70 -2.04 11.10 2.92
C MET A 70 -3.31 10.35 2.45
N GLU A 71 -3.92 10.82 1.35
CA GLU A 71 -5.17 10.28 0.83
C GLU A 71 -5.02 8.85 0.29
N ALA A 72 -6.15 8.14 0.26
CA ALA A 72 -6.25 6.85 -0.39
C ALA A 72 -6.02 6.97 -1.92
N GLY A 73 -5.54 5.89 -2.53
CA GLY A 73 -5.43 5.82 -3.98
C GLY A 73 -6.80 5.85 -4.67
N LYS A 74 -6.87 6.40 -5.88
CA LYS A 74 -8.11 6.41 -6.66
C LYS A 74 -8.55 4.98 -6.98
N GLY A 75 -9.77 4.62 -6.59
CA GLY A 75 -10.34 3.29 -6.80
C GLY A 75 -9.88 2.24 -5.79
N GLU A 76 -9.11 2.63 -4.77
CA GLU A 76 -8.64 1.74 -3.71
C GLU A 76 -9.81 1.14 -2.91
N LEU A 77 -10.74 1.98 -2.43
CA LEU A 77 -11.81 1.53 -1.54
C LEU A 77 -12.67 0.40 -2.17
N PRO A 78 -13.14 0.48 -3.43
CA PRO A 78 -13.81 -0.64 -4.11
C PRO A 78 -12.98 -1.94 -4.16
N MET A 79 -11.65 -1.85 -4.20
CA MET A 79 -10.78 -3.04 -4.16
C MET A 79 -10.79 -3.69 -2.77
N LEU A 80 -10.87 -2.89 -1.71
CA LEU A 80 -10.84 -3.34 -0.32
C LEU A 80 -12.21 -3.79 0.20
N THR A 81 -13.33 -3.23 -0.31
CA THR A 81 -14.70 -3.54 0.15
C THR A 81 -14.99 -5.04 0.34
N PRO A 82 -14.61 -5.95 -0.58
CA PRO A 82 -14.87 -7.38 -0.40
C PRO A 82 -14.09 -8.05 0.75
N LEU A 83 -13.06 -7.38 1.27
CA LEU A 83 -12.13 -7.89 2.28
C LEU A 83 -12.26 -7.16 3.62
N ARG A 84 -13.21 -6.21 3.74
CA ARG A 84 -13.37 -5.42 4.96
C ARG A 84 -13.75 -6.29 6.15
N ALA A 85 -13.18 -5.98 7.32
CA ALA A 85 -13.71 -6.48 8.57
C ALA A 85 -15.15 -5.95 8.72
N LEU A 86 -16.13 -6.84 8.71
CA LEU A 86 -17.51 -6.47 9.04
C LEU A 86 -17.55 -6.29 10.56
N GLU A 87 -17.81 -5.07 11.02
CA GLU A 87 -18.23 -4.85 12.41
C GLU A 87 -19.53 -5.63 12.62
N VAL A 88 -19.50 -6.61 13.51
CA VAL A 88 -20.68 -7.34 14.01
C VAL A 88 -21.22 -6.62 15.22
#